data_AF-A0A2D1V8N8-F1
#
_entry.id   AF-A0A2D1V8N8-F1
#
_cell.length_a   1.000
_cell.length_b   1.000
_cell.length_c   1.000
_cell.angle_alpha   90.00
_cell.angle_beta   90.00
_cell.angle_gamma   90.00
#
_symmetry.space_group_name_H-M   'P 1'
#
loop_
_entity.id
_entity.type
_entity.pdbx_description
1 polymer ?
#
loop_
_entity_poly.entity_id
_entity_poly.type
_entity_poly.pdbx_seq_one_letter_code
_entity_poly.pdbx_strand_id
1 'polypeptide(L)' 'NTSSSSIWYELAYIEAKGRMRRGDRVWQIAFGSGFKCNSAVWKCLRTVKTPTQGPWSDCILRYPVVIPDVVKM' A
#
# COMPACT_ATOMS: atom_id res chain seq x y z
N ASN A 1 -10.87 -3.19 3.08
CA ASN A 1 -11.17 -3.93 1.85
C ASN A 1 -12.01 -3.04 0.94
N THR A 2 -11.40 -2.51 -0.12
CA THR A 2 -12.02 -1.64 -1.13
C THR A 2 -12.20 -2.38 -2.47
N SER A 3 -12.45 -3.70 -2.38
CA SER A 3 -12.64 -4.60 -3.52
C SER A 3 -11.48 -4.51 -4.51
N SER A 4 -11.77 -4.43 -5.81
CA SER A 4 -10.79 -4.36 -6.90
C SER A 4 -9.80 -3.19 -6.78
N SER A 5 -10.17 -2.10 -6.11
CA SER A 5 -9.29 -0.95 -5.91
C SER A 5 -8.30 -1.10 -4.75
N SER A 6 -8.41 -2.18 -3.94
CA SER A 6 -7.57 -2.39 -2.77
C SER A 6 -6.08 -2.35 -3.10
N ILE A 7 -5.65 -2.94 -4.23
CA ILE A 7 -4.23 -2.95 -4.61
C ILE A 7 -3.64 -1.56 -4.87
N TRP A 8 -4.46 -0.62 -5.34
CA TRP A 8 -4.06 0.77 -5.56
C TRP A 8 -4.11 1.56 -4.26
N TYR A 9 -5.08 1.25 -3.40
CA TYR A 9 -5.18 1.82 -2.06
C TYR A 9 -3.97 1.46 -1.17
N GLU A 10 -3.51 0.21 -1.25
CA GLU A 10 -2.26 -0.26 -0.62
C GLU A 10 -1.01 0.41 -1.23
N LEU A 11 -0.97 0.60 -2.56
CA LEU A 11 0.12 1.32 -3.20
C LEU A 11 0.21 2.77 -2.69
N ALA A 12 -0.94 3.45 -2.59
CA ALA A 12 -1.05 4.79 -2.04
C ALA A 12 -0.63 4.86 -0.56
N TYR A 13 -0.84 3.78 0.22
CA TYR A 13 -0.35 3.70 1.60
C TYR A 13 1.19 3.69 1.64
N ILE A 14 1.85 2.94 0.76
CA ILE A 14 3.31 2.89 0.66
C ILE A 14 3.86 4.28 0.27
N GLU A 15 3.21 4.97 -0.67
CA GLU A 15 3.54 6.35 -1.03
C GLU A 15 3.37 7.32 0.15
N ALA A 16 2.23 7.23 0.86
CA ALA A 16 1.94 8.04 2.05
C ALA A 16 2.92 7.79 3.20
N LYS A 17 3.47 6.57 3.31
CA LYS A 17 4.58 6.29 4.25
C LYS A 17 5.93 6.81 3.79
N GLY A 18 6.03 7.44 2.61
CA GLY A 18 7.30 7.90 2.06
C GLY A 18 8.26 6.76 1.72
N ARG A 19 7.73 5.56 1.43
CA ARG A 19 8.50 4.33 1.24
C ARG A 19 8.79 3.98 -0.21
N MET A 20 8.60 4.93 -1.13
CA MET A 20 8.88 4.75 -2.56
C MET A 20 10.04 5.64 -3.04
N ARG A 21 11.18 5.04 -3.32
CA ARG A 21 12.40 5.71 -3.78
C ARG A 21 12.73 5.34 -5.22
N ARG A 22 13.48 6.21 -5.91
CA ARG A 22 13.95 5.93 -7.28
C ARG A 22 14.73 4.62 -7.31
N GLY A 23 14.37 3.73 -8.22
CA GLY A 23 14.99 2.42 -8.40
C GLY A 23 14.28 1.28 -7.67
N ASP A 24 13.41 1.59 -6.68
CA ASP A 24 12.62 0.57 -5.98
C ASP A 24 11.74 -0.20 -6.96
N ARG A 25 11.49 -1.47 -6.63
CA ARG A 25 10.60 -2.34 -7.39
C ARG A 25 9.42 -2.73 -6.52
N VAL A 26 8.22 -2.58 -7.05
CA VAL A 26 6.98 -2.98 -6.37
C VAL A 26 6.35 -4.09 -7.18
N TRP A 27 6.14 -5.23 -6.54
CA TRP A 27 5.38 -6.33 -7.11
C TRP A 27 3.96 -6.26 -6.57
N GLN A 28 3.01 -5.97 -7.46
CA GLN A 28 1.59 -6.04 -7.14
C GLN A 28 1.04 -7.40 -7.55
N ILE A 29 0.40 -8.06 -6.60
CA ILE A 29 -0.30 -9.33 -6.78
C ILE A 29 -1.74 -9.11 -6.32
N ALA A 30 -2.69 -9.34 -7.21
CA ALA A 30 -4.11 -9.12 -6.96
C ALA A 30 -4.90 -10.41 -7.16
N PHE A 31 -5.86 -10.67 -6.27
CA PHE A 31 -6.82 -11.76 -6.39
C PHE A 31 -8.24 -11.19 -6.39
N GLY A 32 -9.06 -11.66 -7.34
CA GLY A 32 -10.49 -11.38 -7.41
C GLY A 32 -11.33 -12.64 -7.21
N SER A 33 -12.62 -12.47 -6.93
CA SER A 33 -13.56 -13.57 -6.76
C SER A 33 -13.58 -14.52 -7.97
N GLY A 34 -13.71 -15.82 -7.71
CA GLY A 34 -13.55 -16.88 -8.71
C GLY A 34 -12.10 -17.37 -8.75
N PHE A 35 -11.44 -17.20 -9.90
CA PHE A 35 -10.03 -17.61 -10.13
C PHE A 35 -9.23 -16.54 -10.89
N LYS A 36 -9.58 -15.26 -10.71
CA LYS A 36 -8.92 -14.17 -11.43
C LYS A 36 -7.73 -13.68 -10.62
N CYS A 37 -6.56 -13.67 -11.24
CA CYS A 37 -5.35 -13.10 -10.66
C CYS A 37 -4.71 -12.11 -11.64
N ASN A 38 -3.98 -11.13 -11.07
CA ASN A 38 -3.12 -10.22 -11.83
C ASN A 38 -1.77 -10.12 -11.09
N SER A 39 -0.69 -10.10 -11.87
CA SER A 39 0.66 -9.86 -11.38
C SER A 39 1.31 -8.78 -12.24
N ALA A 40 1.78 -7.70 -11.61
CA ALA A 40 2.49 -6.60 -12.26
C ALA A 40 3.70 -6.17 -11.44
N VAL A 41 4.82 -5.92 -12.12
CA VAL A 41 6.04 -5.39 -11.49
C VAL A 41 6.28 -3.98 -11.97
N TRP A 42 6.38 -3.05 -11.03
CA TRP A 42 6.65 -1.64 -11.26
C TRP A 42 8.08 -1.30 -10.84
N LYS A 43 8.70 -0.37 -11.55
CA LYS A 43 9.97 0.25 -11.14
C LYS A 43 9.74 1.73 -10.89
N CYS A 44 10.08 2.22 -9.70
CA CYS A 44 9.99 3.63 -9.36
C CYS A 44 11.02 4.42 -10.18
N LEU A 45 10.55 5.17 -11.17
CA LEU A 45 11.42 5.98 -12.04
C LEU A 45 11.97 7.22 -11.33
N ARG A 46 11.32 7.63 -10.24
CA ARG A 46 11.68 8.77 -9.39
C ARG A 46 11.35 8.45 -7.93
N THR A 47 11.95 9.21 -7.01
CA THR A 47 11.55 9.19 -5.60
C THR A 47 10.22 9.91 -5.46
N VAL A 48 9.24 9.23 -4.88
CA VAL A 48 7.90 9.78 -4.65
C VAL A 48 7.93 10.54 -3.32
N LYS A 49 7.60 11.83 -3.35
CA LYS A 49 7.43 12.62 -2.13
C LYS A 49 6.14 12.17 -1.44
N THR A 50 6.15 12.14 -0.11
CA THR A 50 4.95 11.85 0.68
C THR A 50 3.80 12.77 0.24
N PRO A 51 2.68 12.21 -0.27
CA PRO A 51 1.53 13.01 -0.66
C PRO A 51 0.95 13.80 0.52
N THR A 52 0.62 15.07 0.28
CA THR A 52 -0.07 15.95 1.26
C THR A 52 -1.58 15.84 1.17
N GLN A 53 -2.10 15.19 0.13
CA GLN A 53 -3.51 14.95 -0.12
C GLN A 53 -3.73 13.47 -0.43
N GLY A 54 -4.96 13.00 -0.22
CA GLY A 54 -5.37 11.63 -0.52
C GLY A 54 -5.93 10.90 0.70
N PRO A 55 -6.33 9.63 0.52
CA PRO A 55 -7.12 8.90 1.50
C PRO A 55 -6.41 8.59 2.82
N TRP A 56 -5.10 8.81 2.88
CA TRP A 56 -4.27 8.56 4.05
C TRP A 56 -3.82 9.86 4.75
N SER A 57 -4.08 11.03 4.18
CA SER A 57 -3.47 12.31 4.60
C SER A 57 -3.72 12.67 6.08
N ASP A 58 -4.88 12.33 6.61
CA ASP A 58 -5.38 12.62 7.95
C ASP A 58 -5.04 11.54 9.00
N CYS A 59 -4.69 10.33 8.54
CA CYS A 59 -4.56 9.15 9.41
C CYS A 59 -3.27 8.36 9.23
N ILE A 60 -2.42 8.66 8.24
CA ILE A 60 -1.25 7.83 7.90
C ILE A 60 -0.33 7.61 9.10
N LEU A 61 -0.15 8.61 9.95
CA LEU A 61 0.74 8.54 11.11
C LEU A 61 0.24 7.61 12.23
N ARG A 62 -1.03 7.21 12.22
CA ARG A 62 -1.62 6.32 13.23
C ARG A 62 -1.26 4.84 13.03
N TYR A 63 -0.63 4.49 11.91
CA TYR A 63 -0.34 3.12 11.51
C TYR A 63 1.17 2.80 11.50
N PRO A 64 1.58 1.54 11.72
CA PRO A 64 0.74 0.42 12.15
C PRO A 64 0.23 0.61 13.59
N VAL A 65 -0.93 0.04 13.89
CA VAL A 65 -1.48 0.07 15.25
C VAL A 65 -0.69 -0.92 16.10
N VAL A 66 -0.25 -0.51 17.29
CA VAL A 66 0.37 -1.40 18.26
C VAL A 66 -0.71 -2.29 18.87
N ILE A 67 -0.63 -3.60 18.63
CA ILE A 67 -1.58 -4.58 19.18
C ILE A 67 -0.96 -5.14 20.47
N PRO A 68 -1.64 -5.05 21.63
CA PRO A 68 -1.15 -5.65 22.88
C PRO A 68 -1.04 -7.18 22.76
N ASP A 69 -0.07 -7.79 23.45
CA ASP A 69 0.25 -9.22 23.36
C ASP A 69 -0.89 -10.18 23.79
N VAL A 70 -2.01 -9.66 24.28
CA VAL A 70 -3.16 -10.42 24.80
C VAL A 70 -3.96 -11.13 23.69
N VAL A 71 -3.68 -10.84 22.41
CA VAL A 71 -4.43 -11.39 21.25
C VAL A 71 -3.57 -12.34 20.39
N LYS A 72 -2.41 -12.78 20.89
CA LYS A 72 -1.66 -13.89 20.25
C LYS A 72 -2.24 -15.22 20.73
N MET A 73 -3.32 -15.68 20.07
CA MET A 73 -3.75 -17.09 20.11
C MET A 73 -2.94 -17.93 19.12
#